data_AF-W1Y9K0-F1
#
_entry.id   AF-W1Y9K0-F1
#
_cell.length_a   1.000
_cell.length_b   1.000
_cell.length_c   1.000
_cell.angle_alpha   90.00
_cell.angle_beta   90.00
_cell.angle_gamma   90.00
#
_symmetry.space_group_name_H-M   'P 1'
#
loop_
_entity.id
_entity.type
_entity.pdbx_description
1 polymer ?
#
loop_
_entity_poly.entity_id
_entity_poly.type
_entity_poly.pdbx_seq_one_letter_code
_entity_poly.pdbx_strand_id
1 'polypeptide(L)' 'MAITAALVKELRDMTGAGMMDAKKALVETDGNIDKAVDLLRE' A
#
# COMPACT_ATOMS: atom_id res chain seq x y z
N MET A 1 -8.82 9.53 3.32
CA MET A 1 -7.53 9.90 3.97
C MET A 1 -6.51 10.30 2.92
N ALA A 2 -5.56 11.18 3.24
CA ALA A 2 -4.47 11.49 2.31
C ALA A 2 -3.37 10.41 2.45
N ILE A 3 -3.28 9.50 1.48
CA ILE A 3 -2.19 8.53 1.42
C ILE A 3 -0.89 9.27 1.13
N THR A 4 0.07 9.19 2.05
CA THR A 4 1.36 9.89 1.92
C THR A 4 2.31 9.09 1.04
N ALA A 5 3.24 9.78 0.38
CA ALA A 5 4.30 9.12 -0.38
C ALA A 5 5.17 8.20 0.51
N ALA A 6 5.29 8.53 1.80
CA ALA A 6 5.98 7.69 2.78
C ALA A 6 5.25 6.37 3.00
N LEU A 7 3.92 6.39 3.19
CA LEU A 7 3.13 5.15 3.32
C LEU A 7 3.21 4.27 2.06
N VAL A 8 3.12 4.88 0.88
CA VAL A 8 3.25 4.15 -0.40
C VAL A 8 4.63 3.50 -0.50
N LYS A 9 5.67 4.20 -0.08
CA LYS A 9 7.04 3.67 -0.08
C LYS A 9 7.19 2.53 0.92
N GLU A 10 6.67 2.68 2.13
CA GLU A 10 6.70 1.65 3.18
C GLU A 10 6.02 0.36 2.70
N LEU A 11 4.81 0.46 2.17
CA LEU A 11 4.11 -0.71 1.64
C LEU A 11 4.87 -1.36 0.47
N ARG A 12 5.43 -0.55 -0.44
CA ARG A 12 6.24 -1.04 -1.54
C ARG A 12 7.49 -1.78 -1.05
N ASP A 13 8.19 -1.23 -0.06
CA ASP A 13 9.40 -1.84 0.48
C ASP A 13 9.09 -3.16 1.20
N MET A 14 7.89 -3.30 1.79
CA MET A 14 7.42 -4.54 2.45
C MET A 14 6.93 -5.62 1.47
N THR A 15 6.29 -5.23 0.37
CA THR A 15 5.60 -6.15 -0.56
C THR A 15 6.34 -6.40 -1.86
N GLY A 16 7.25 -5.49 -2.24
CA GLY A 16 7.86 -5.45 -3.56
C GLY A 16 6.94 -4.94 -4.68
N ALA A 17 5.72 -4.50 -4.35
CA ALA A 17 4.73 -4.06 -5.33
C ALA A 17 5.15 -2.78 -6.08
N GLY A 18 4.59 -2.61 -7.28
CA GLY A 18 4.76 -1.37 -8.04
C GLY A 18 4.21 -0.17 -7.27
N MET A 19 4.78 1.03 -7.50
CA MET A 19 4.38 2.25 -6.78
C MET A 19 2.90 2.59 -6.95
N MET A 20 2.31 2.29 -8.10
CA MET A 20 0.87 2.50 -8.34
C MET A 20 0.00 1.44 -7.66
N ASP A 21 0.47 0.18 -7.59
CA ASP A 21 -0.28 -0.91 -6.96
C ASP A 21 -0.27 -0.75 -5.44
N ALA A 22 0.88 -0.41 -4.86
CA ALA A 22 0.99 -0.03 -3.45
C ALA A 22 0.07 1.17 -3.12
N LYS A 23 0.04 2.20 -3.97
CA LYS A 23 -0.84 3.35 -3.76
C LYS A 23 -2.32 2.96 -3.83
N LYS A 24 -2.72 2.13 -4.79
CA LYS A 24 -4.11 1.66 -4.91
C LYS A 24 -4.53 0.82 -3.71
N ALA A 25 -3.71 -0.14 -3.32
CA ALA A 25 -3.96 -0.97 -2.14
C ALA A 25 -4.15 -0.13 -0.87
N LEU A 26 -3.33 0.90 -0.67
CA LEU A 26 -3.51 1.85 0.43
C LEU A 26 -4.78 2.68 0.32
N VAL A 27 -5.22 3.05 -0.88
CA VAL A 27 -6.49 3.76 -1.06
C VAL A 27 -7.68 2.85 -0.74
N GLU A 28 -7.66 1.61 -1.18
CA GLU A 28 -8.74 0.63 -0.95
C GLU A 28 -8.84 0.18 0.51
N THR A 29 -7.75 0.28 1.25
CA THR A 29 -7.66 -0.12 2.67
C THR A 29 -7.63 1.07 3.62
N ASP A 30 -7.94 2.28 3.13
CA ASP A 30 -7.92 3.52 3.91
C ASP A 30 -6.59 3.77 4.65
N GLY A 31 -5.47 3.40 4.02
CA GLY A 31 -4.12 3.57 4.55
C GLY A 31 -3.70 2.50 5.56
N ASN A 32 -4.48 1.42 5.70
CA ASN A 32 -4.13 0.30 6.56
C ASN A 32 -3.07 -0.58 5.88
N ILE A 33 -1.82 -0.50 6.36
CA ILE A 33 -0.67 -1.23 5.81
C ILE A 33 -0.91 -2.74 5.85
N ASP A 34 -1.37 -3.31 6.97
CA ASP A 34 -1.56 -4.76 7.10
C ASP A 34 -2.57 -5.27 6.07
N LYS A 35 -3.72 -4.60 5.95
CA LYS A 35 -4.73 -4.93 4.93
C LYS A 35 -4.21 -4.74 3.51
N ALA A 36 -3.41 -3.72 3.27
CA ALA A 36 -2.84 -3.44 1.95
C ALA A 36 -1.77 -4.49 1.57
N VAL A 37 -1.02 -4.99 2.54
CA VAL A 37 -0.08 -6.12 2.36
C VAL A 37 -0.85 -7.38 2.00
N ASP A 38 -1.92 -7.69 2.75
CA ASP A 38 -2.76 -8.86 2.47
C ASP A 38 -3.38 -8.77 1.07
N LEU A 39 -3.93 -7.60 0.71
CA LEU A 39 -4.53 -7.34 -0.60
C LEU A 39 -3.53 -7.47 -1.77
N LEU A 40 -2.24 -7.21 -1.54
CA LEU A 40 -1.19 -7.33 -2.57
C LEU A 40 -0.56 -8.72 -2.65
N ARG A 41 -0.84 -9.61 -1.70
CA ARG A 41 -0.30 -10.97 -1.64
C ARG A 41 -1.24 -12.02 -2.23
N GLU A 42 -2.52 -11.70 -2.36
CA GLU A 42 -3.51 -12.47 -3.14
C GLU A 42 -3.27 -12.36 -4.65
#